data_AF-A0A3B0Z7F6-F1
#
_entry.id   AF-A0A3B0Z7F6-F1
#
_cell.length_a   1.000
_cell.length_b   1.000
_cell.length_c   1.000
_cell.angle_alpha   90.00
_cell.angle_beta   90.00
_cell.angle_gamma   90.00
#
_symmetry.space_group_name_H-M   'P 1'
#
loop_
_entity.id
_entity.type
_entity.pdbx_description
1 polymer ?
#
loop_
_entity_poly.entity_id
_entity_poly.type
_entity_poly.pdbx_seq_one_letter_code
_entity_poly.pdbx_strand_id
1 'polypeptide(L)'
;MLQFHNNTPFAANTALFPNEAGVDTFYIVVRATFNIGEQWTLVDAQPPPTEGDEYWGEAEKSSIQYASDNHTGKPGSDIIVLGHA
;
A
#
# COMPACT_ATOMS: atom_id res chain seq x y z
N MET A 1 11.59 -21.55 -5.92
CA MET A 1 10.41 -20.87 -5.33
C MET A 1 10.93 -19.58 -4.73
N LEU A 2 10.42 -18.42 -5.14
CA LEU A 2 10.95 -17.14 -4.66
C LEU A 2 10.58 -17.01 -3.17
N GLN A 3 11.57 -16.77 -2.30
CA GLN A 3 11.36 -16.59 -0.87
C GLN A 3 11.73 -15.16 -0.50
N PHE A 4 10.77 -14.44 0.08
CA PHE A 4 10.97 -13.10 0.61
C PHE A 4 10.96 -13.16 2.14
N HIS A 5 12.00 -12.61 2.76
CA HIS A 5 12.09 -12.51 4.21
C HIS A 5 12.24 -11.03 4.59
N ASN A 6 11.23 -10.51 5.29
CA ASN A 6 11.18 -9.12 5.69
C ASN A 6 11.80 -8.94 7.09
N ASN A 7 12.96 -8.29 7.14
CA ASN A 7 13.66 -7.96 8.39
C ASN A 7 13.31 -6.56 8.92
N THR A 8 12.37 -5.86 8.29
CA THR A 8 11.95 -4.52 8.70
C THR A 8 10.71 -4.59 9.58
N PRO A 9 10.41 -3.55 10.36
CA PRO A 9 9.16 -3.49 11.12
C PRO A 9 7.93 -3.16 10.25
N PHE A 10 8.09 -2.92 8.95
CA PHE A 10 7.00 -2.55 8.04
C PHE A 10 6.30 -3.79 7.48
N ALA A 11 5.04 -3.67 7.08
CA ALA A 11 4.40 -4.73 6.30
C ALA A 11 4.91 -4.68 4.85
N ALA A 12 5.11 -5.84 4.24
CA ALA A 12 5.56 -5.93 2.86
C ALA A 12 5.01 -7.16 2.16
N ASN A 13 4.64 -6.99 0.89
CA ASN A 13 4.22 -8.05 -0.03
C ASN A 13 5.07 -8.01 -1.30
N THR A 14 4.92 -9.05 -2.12
CA THR A 14 5.60 -9.16 -3.41
C THR A 14 4.60 -9.14 -4.54
N ALA A 15 4.89 -8.41 -5.62
CA ALA A 15 4.05 -8.36 -6.82
C ALA A 15 4.90 -8.56 -8.07
N LEU A 16 4.31 -9.14 -9.12
CA LEU A 16 4.96 -9.35 -10.41
C LEU A 16 4.09 -8.73 -11.50
N PHE A 17 4.56 -7.65 -12.11
CA PHE A 17 3.89 -7.00 -13.23
C PHE A 17 4.92 -6.28 -14.12
N PRO A 18 4.55 -5.93 -15.37
CA PRO A 18 5.46 -5.27 -16.27
C PRO A 18 5.84 -3.86 -15.79
N ASN A 19 7.11 -3.48 -15.94
CA ASN A 19 7.53 -2.09 -15.79
C ASN A 19 7.13 -1.24 -17.01
N GLU A 20 7.55 0.03 -17.05
CA GLU A 20 7.23 0.98 -18.13
C GLU A 20 7.74 0.53 -19.52
N ALA A 21 8.72 -0.37 -19.57
CA ALA A 21 9.25 -0.95 -20.80
C ALA A 21 8.57 -2.30 -21.17
N GLY A 22 7.55 -2.73 -20.44
CA GLY A 22 6.85 -4.00 -20.65
C GLY A 22 7.62 -5.23 -20.16
N VAL A 23 8.67 -5.05 -19.34
CA VAL A 23 9.46 -6.16 -18.80
C VAL A 23 8.85 -6.63 -17.49
N ASP A 24 8.52 -7.92 -17.39
CA ASP A 24 8.08 -8.56 -16.13
C ASP A 24 9.08 -8.25 -15.02
N THR A 25 8.62 -7.50 -14.03
CA THR A 25 9.46 -6.96 -12.96
C THR A 25 8.91 -7.41 -11.61
N PHE A 26 9.83 -7.86 -10.76
CA PHE A 26 9.52 -8.25 -9.39
C PHE A 26 9.58 -7.02 -8.48
N TYR A 27 8.44 -6.67 -7.88
CA TYR A 27 8.30 -5.55 -6.97
C TYR A 27 8.16 -6.04 -5.53
N ILE A 28 8.84 -5.35 -4.61
CA ILE A 28 8.59 -5.44 -3.17
C ILE A 28 7.76 -4.21 -2.81
N VAL A 29 6.53 -4.42 -2.39
CA VAL A 29 5.59 -3.36 -2.00
C VAL A 29 5.62 -3.25 -0.49
N VAL A 30 5.95 -2.07 0.03
CA VAL A 30 6.14 -1.84 1.47
C VAL A 30 5.13 -0.81 1.94
N ARG A 31 4.42 -1.12 3.03
CA ARG A 31 3.46 -0.23 3.67
C ARG A 31 3.84 0.00 5.13
N ALA A 32 3.80 1.26 5.54
CA ALA A 32 4.01 1.68 6.92
C ALA A 32 2.81 2.50 7.40
N THR A 33 2.31 2.17 8.58
CA THR A 33 1.21 2.86 9.24
C THR A 33 1.72 3.43 10.57
N PHE A 34 1.40 4.71 10.80
CA PHE A 34 1.89 5.47 11.94
C PHE A 34 0.73 6.00 12.78
N ASN A 35 0.91 6.01 14.10
CA ASN A 35 0.12 6.84 14.99
C ASN A 35 0.62 8.29 14.87
N ILE A 36 -0.31 9.22 14.64
CA ILE A 36 -0.02 10.65 14.60
C ILE A 36 -0.30 11.25 15.98
N GLY A 37 0.74 11.74 16.65
CA GLY A 37 0.68 12.43 17.94
C GLY A 37 1.81 13.46 18.06
N GLU A 38 2.25 13.76 19.29
CA GLU A 38 3.43 14.63 19.51
C GLU A 38 4.69 14.11 18.81
N GLN A 39 4.80 12.79 18.68
CA GLN A 39 5.78 12.10 17.86
C GLN A 39 5.08 11.06 16.99
N TRP A 40 5.64 10.82 15.81
CA TRP A 40 5.18 9.74 14.95
C TRP A 40 5.75 8.42 15.45
N THR A 41 4.87 7.46 15.71
CA THR A 41 5.25 6.11 16.13
C THR A 41 4.61 5.09 15.19
N LEU A 42 5.22 3.93 15.02
CA LEU A 42 4.59 2.84 14.27
C LEU A 42 3.39 2.29 15.05
N VAL A 43 2.34 1.90 14.34
CA VAL A 43 1.27 1.10 14.95
C VAL A 43 1.78 -0.31 15.30
N ASP A 44 1.24 -0.90 16.36
CA ASP A 44 1.66 -2.22 16.86
C ASP A 44 1.50 -3.33 15.82
N ALA A 45 0.44 -3.26 15.01
CA ALA A 45 0.17 -4.19 13.93
C ALA A 45 0.17 -3.44 12.60
N GLN A 46 1.19 -3.68 11.78
CA GLN A 46 1.27 -3.10 10.43
C GLN A 46 0.32 -3.84 9.48
N PRO A 47 -0.72 -3.18 8.93
CA PRO A 47 -1.57 -3.80 7.93
C PRO A 47 -0.79 -4.05 6.63
N PRO A 48 -1.08 -5.14 5.91
CA PRO A 48 -0.41 -5.43 4.64
C PRO A 48 -0.71 -4.38 3.57
N PRO A 49 0.11 -4.29 2.50
CA PRO A 49 -0.24 -3.52 1.31
C PRO A 49 -1.61 -3.92 0.74
N THR A 50 -2.38 -2.93 0.30
CA THR A 50 -3.69 -3.13 -0.34
C THR A 50 -3.47 -3.60 -1.78
N GLU A 51 -3.85 -4.85 -2.07
CA GLU A 51 -3.54 -5.47 -3.38
C GLU A 51 -4.38 -4.91 -4.54
N GLY A 52 -5.64 -4.54 -4.27
CA GLY A 52 -6.58 -3.96 -5.23
C GLY A 52 -7.45 -2.91 -4.56
N ASP A 53 -8.14 -2.10 -5.36
CA ASP A 53 -8.98 -1.02 -4.82
C ASP A 53 -10.07 -1.57 -3.89
N GLU A 54 -10.12 -1.03 -2.67
CA GLU A 54 -11.16 -1.26 -1.68
C GLU A 54 -12.15 -0.10 -1.73
N TYR A 55 -13.44 -0.39 -1.66
CA TYR A 55 -14.53 0.58 -1.82
C TYR A 55 -15.36 0.67 -0.54
N TRP A 56 -15.92 1.85 -0.27
CA TRP A 56 -16.85 2.03 0.86
C TRP A 56 -18.15 1.23 0.71
N GLY A 57 -18.52 0.89 -0.51
CA GLY A 57 -19.70 0.09 -0.85
C GLY A 57 -19.45 -0.76 -2.09
N GLU A 58 -20.43 -0.82 -3.00
CA GLU A 58 -20.28 -1.57 -4.24
C GLU A 58 -19.27 -0.87 -5.18
N ALA A 59 -18.40 -1.67 -5.82
CA ALA A 59 -17.48 -1.20 -6.84
C ALA A 59 -18.25 -0.47 -7.95
N GLU A 60 -17.64 0.56 -8.53
CA GLU A 60 -18.22 1.43 -9.57
C GLU A 60 -19.46 2.26 -9.15
N LYS A 61 -20.04 1.99 -7.97
CA LYS A 61 -21.19 2.74 -7.42
C LYS A 61 -20.87 3.51 -6.15
N SER A 62 -19.65 3.37 -5.65
CA SER A 62 -19.17 4.06 -4.46
C SER A 62 -17.73 4.55 -4.66
N SER A 63 -17.31 5.48 -3.81
CA SER A 63 -15.93 5.97 -3.81
C SER A 63 -14.96 4.90 -3.30
N ILE A 64 -13.73 4.98 -3.79
CA ILE A 64 -12.60 4.20 -3.28
C ILE A 64 -12.35 4.63 -1.82
N GLN A 65 -12.24 3.63 -0.95
CA GLN A 65 -11.80 3.77 0.43
C GLN A 65 -10.28 3.68 0.52
N TYR A 66 -9.67 2.68 -0.12
CA TYR A 66 -8.22 2.53 -0.25
C TYR A 66 -7.87 2.12 -1.67
N ALA A 67 -6.98 2.88 -2.32
CA ALA A 67 -6.46 2.51 -3.63
C ALA A 67 -5.41 1.39 -3.50
N SER A 68 -5.23 0.62 -4.57
CA SER A 68 -4.15 -0.37 -4.65
C SER A 68 -2.77 0.25 -4.44
N ASP A 69 -1.94 -0.41 -3.64
CA ASP A 69 -0.52 -0.09 -3.47
C ASP A 69 0.35 -0.64 -4.62
N ASN A 70 -0.21 -1.47 -5.51
CA ASN A 70 0.50 -2.05 -6.64
C ASN A 70 0.54 -1.08 -7.83
N HIS A 71 1.69 -0.43 -8.05
CA HIS A 71 1.90 0.47 -9.19
C HIS A 71 3.38 0.48 -9.64
N THR A 72 3.66 0.74 -10.92
CA THR A 72 5.06 0.80 -11.42
C THR A 72 5.84 2.01 -10.89
N GLY A 73 5.11 3.02 -10.42
CA GLY A 73 5.66 4.19 -9.75
C GLY A 73 4.57 5.25 -9.56
N LYS A 74 4.68 6.03 -8.49
CA LYS A 74 3.86 7.22 -8.27
C LYS A 74 4.77 8.44 -8.37
N PRO A 75 4.61 9.32 -9.38
CA PRO A 75 5.45 10.52 -9.51
C PRO A 75 5.22 11.54 -8.38
N GLY A 76 4.20 11.34 -7.54
CA GLY A 76 3.92 12.13 -6.35
C GLY A 76 3.28 11.29 -5.24
N SER A 77 3.31 11.80 -4.01
CA SER A 77 2.64 11.14 -2.88
C SER A 77 1.22 11.69 -2.72
N ASP A 78 0.23 10.83 -2.88
CA ASP A 78 -1.15 11.16 -2.51
C ASP A 78 -1.30 11.04 -0.98
N ILE A 79 -1.79 12.09 -0.33
CA ILE A 79 -2.07 12.08 1.11
C ILE A 79 -3.59 12.12 1.29
N ILE A 80 -4.15 11.04 1.84
CA ILE A 80 -5.57 10.96 2.21
C ILE A 80 -5.69 11.21 3.71
N VAL A 81 -6.46 12.21 4.10
CA VAL A 81 -6.78 12.50 5.51
C VAL A 81 -8.25 12.22 5.76
N LEU A 82 -8.55 11.22 6.58
CA LEU A 82 -9.91 10.87 6.98
C LEU A 82 -10.18 11.45 8.38
N GLY A 83 -11.20 12.30 8.50
CA GLY A 83 -11.63 12.89 9.77
C GLY A 83 -13.08 12.56 10.08
N HIS A 84 -13.41 12.39 11.36
CA HIS A 84 -14.78 12.23 11.87
C HIS A 84 -15.04 13.30 12.93
N ALA A 85 -16.25 13.90 12.94
CA ALA A 85 -16.65 14.95 13.87
C ALA A 85 -17.25 14.42 15.18
#